data_AF-A0A519ZV85-F1
#
_entry.id   AF-A0A519ZV85-F1
#
_cell.length_a   1.000
_cell.length_b   1.000
_cell.length_c   1.000
_cell.angle_alpha   90.00
_cell.angle_beta   90.00
_cell.angle_gamma   90.00
#
_symmetry.space_group_name_H-M   'P 1'
#
loop_
_entity.id
_entity.type
_entity.pdbx_description
1 polymer ?
#
loop_
_entity_poly.entity_id
_entity_poly.type
_entity_poly.pdbx_seq_one_letter_code
_entity_poly.pdbx_strand_id
1 'polypeptide(L)'
;MCSRYKLVFGVLLAVSFLWACGNNKHPEQEKGKSIILKGLYSFGPEVKSFTDCDEGREYWVADSAKNLELQYANLGFEKPYTPVYIEVEAHLVKSDTSTVTGGYDSTMVVTKVLKVLKDIPEGPCNQ
;
A
#
# COMPACT_ATOMS: atom_id res chain seq x y z
N MET A 1 43.30 23.34 -23.77
CA MET A 1 44.34 22.36 -24.12
C MET A 1 44.80 21.61 -22.88
N CYS A 2 44.83 20.28 -22.97
CA CYS A 2 45.29 19.37 -21.92
C CYS A 2 46.80 19.52 -21.66
N SER A 3 47.22 19.43 -20.40
CA SER A 3 48.54 18.87 -20.10
C SER A 3 48.46 17.99 -18.86
N ARG A 4 48.60 16.69 -19.09
CA ARG A 4 48.78 15.66 -18.08
C ARG A 4 50.28 15.46 -17.93
N TYR A 5 50.84 15.52 -16.72
CA TYR A 5 52.01 14.70 -16.44
C TYR A 5 52.08 14.26 -14.95
N LYS A 6 52.01 12.94 -14.81
CA LYS A 6 52.77 12.05 -13.92
C LYS A 6 52.85 12.41 -12.43
N LEU A 7 51.97 11.75 -11.67
CA LEU A 7 52.30 10.78 -10.61
C LEU A 7 53.78 10.80 -10.17
N VAL A 8 54.03 11.47 -9.04
CA VAL A 8 55.22 11.24 -8.21
C VAL A 8 54.73 10.69 -6.87
N PHE A 9 55.17 9.46 -6.63
CA PHE A 9 54.90 8.62 -5.49
C PHE A 9 55.82 9.05 -4.34
N GLY A 10 55.29 9.25 -3.13
CA GLY A 10 56.11 9.24 -1.93
C GLY A 10 55.76 10.26 -0.86
N VAL A 11 55.30 9.72 0.26
CA VAL A 11 55.51 10.24 1.62
C VAL A 11 54.63 11.43 2.04
N LEU A 12 53.46 11.12 2.59
CA LEU A 12 53.12 11.47 3.98
C LEU A 12 51.78 10.81 4.35
N LEU A 13 51.93 9.63 4.96
CA LEU A 13 50.95 9.01 5.84
C LEU A 13 50.60 9.99 6.97
N ALA A 14 49.50 10.73 6.82
CA ALA A 14 48.63 11.19 7.90
C ALA A 14 47.56 12.10 7.28
N VAL A 15 46.33 12.02 7.78
CA VAL A 15 45.17 12.88 7.44
C VAL A 15 44.32 12.45 6.24
N SER A 16 43.78 11.24 6.32
CA SER A 16 42.52 10.81 5.69
C SER A 16 42.18 9.49 6.37
N PHE A 17 41.17 9.34 7.24
CA PHE A 17 39.74 9.46 6.97
C PHE A 17 39.00 9.87 8.26
N LEU A 18 38.65 11.15 8.39
CA LEU A 18 37.45 11.52 9.13
C LEU A 18 36.33 11.57 8.10
N TRP A 19 35.58 10.47 7.97
CA TRP A 19 34.20 10.38 7.48
C TRP A 19 33.89 8.95 7.06
N ALA A 20 33.57 8.14 8.06
CA ALA A 20 32.70 7.00 7.87
C ALA A 20 31.83 6.85 9.12
N CYS A 21 31.10 7.91 9.48
CA CYS A 21 29.76 7.67 10.00
C CYS A 21 29.00 7.07 8.83
N GLY A 22 29.09 5.74 8.71
CA GLY A 22 28.10 4.97 7.97
C GLY A 22 26.79 5.31 8.61
N ASN A 23 26.11 6.31 8.03
CA ASN A 23 24.72 6.55 8.31
C ASN A 23 24.06 5.29 7.81
N ASN A 24 23.88 4.34 8.73
CA ASN A 24 22.95 3.24 8.58
C ASN A 24 21.61 3.95 8.46
N LYS A 25 21.31 4.44 7.25
CA LYS A 25 19.95 4.58 6.78
C LYS A 25 19.48 3.15 6.72
N HIS A 26 19.09 2.66 7.89
CA HIS A 26 18.08 1.64 8.00
C HIS A 26 17.06 2.00 6.92
N PRO A 27 16.67 1.08 6.03
CA PRO A 27 15.45 1.31 5.27
C PRO A 27 14.40 1.55 6.35
N GLU A 28 14.10 2.81 6.58
CA GLU A 28 12.90 3.24 7.26
C GLU A 28 11.84 2.62 6.38
N GLN A 29 11.38 1.45 6.80
CA GLN A 29 10.12 0.88 6.40
C GLN A 29 9.16 2.06 6.53
N GLU A 30 8.85 2.70 5.40
CA GLU A 30 7.89 3.79 5.36
C GLU A 30 6.65 3.19 6.01
N LYS A 31 6.42 3.56 7.28
CA LYS A 31 5.17 3.31 7.96
C LYS A 31 4.16 4.07 7.11
N GLY A 32 3.52 3.31 6.23
CA GLY A 32 2.84 3.81 5.05
C GLY A 32 1.96 4.99 5.40
N LYS A 33 2.11 6.08 4.65
CA LYS A 33 1.21 7.21 4.70
C LYS A 33 -0.22 6.68 4.61
N SER A 34 -1.01 6.89 5.66
CA SER A 34 -2.41 6.53 5.61
C SER A 34 -3.12 7.45 4.60
N ILE A 35 -3.91 6.84 3.72
CA ILE A 35 -4.69 7.51 2.69
C ILE A 35 -6.16 7.13 2.87
N ILE A 36 -7.04 8.07 2.53
CA ILE A 36 -8.47 7.81 2.50
C ILE A 36 -8.82 7.34 1.10
N LEU A 37 -9.38 6.14 0.99
CA LEU A 37 -9.84 5.54 -0.25
C LEU A 37 -11.35 5.34 -0.23
N LYS A 38 -11.95 5.45 -1.42
CA LYS A 38 -13.39 5.34 -1.64
C LYS A 38 -13.63 4.37 -2.79
N GLY A 39 -14.44 3.37 -2.55
CA GLY A 39 -14.48 2.24 -3.46
C GLY A 39 -15.59 1.24 -3.18
N LEU A 40 -15.63 0.23 -4.04
CA LEU A 40 -16.47 -0.94 -3.88
C LEU A 40 -15.68 -2.01 -3.16
N TYR A 41 -16.23 -2.51 -2.07
CA TYR A 41 -15.66 -3.60 -1.30
C TYR A 41 -16.52 -4.85 -1.42
N SER A 42 -15.87 -5.96 -1.72
CA SER A 42 -16.49 -7.27 -1.85
C SER A 42 -15.81 -8.24 -0.91
N PHE A 43 -16.61 -8.83 -0.02
CA PHE A 43 -16.15 -9.82 0.94
C PHE A 43 -16.78 -11.17 0.66
N GLY A 44 -15.93 -12.19 0.55
CA GLY A 44 -16.36 -13.58 0.57
C GLY A 44 -15.32 -14.52 1.18
N PRO A 45 -15.63 -15.82 1.25
CA PRO A 45 -14.83 -16.78 2.01
C PRO A 45 -13.42 -16.99 1.49
N GLU A 46 -13.18 -16.78 0.18
CA GLU A 46 -11.88 -17.02 -0.45
C GLU A 46 -11.08 -15.73 -0.66
N VAL A 47 -11.78 -14.62 -0.97
CA VAL A 47 -11.18 -13.38 -1.46
C VAL A 47 -11.87 -12.16 -0.85
N LYS A 48 -11.05 -11.16 -0.53
CA LYS A 48 -11.48 -9.82 -0.14
C LYS A 48 -10.87 -8.83 -1.12
N SER A 49 -11.71 -8.14 -1.89
CA SER A 49 -11.26 -7.19 -2.89
C SER A 49 -11.86 -5.82 -2.67
N PHE A 50 -11.10 -4.81 -3.08
CA PHE A 50 -11.52 -3.42 -3.11
C PHE A 50 -11.23 -2.83 -4.47
N THR A 51 -12.23 -2.25 -5.09
CA THR A 51 -12.11 -1.54 -6.37
C THR A 51 -12.23 -0.05 -6.09
N ASP A 52 -11.16 0.69 -6.37
CA ASP A 52 -11.14 2.14 -6.26
C ASP A 52 -12.08 2.74 -7.31
N CYS A 53 -12.95 3.66 -6.91
CA CYS A 53 -13.91 4.23 -7.84
C CYS A 53 -13.31 5.26 -8.79
N ASP A 54 -12.25 5.97 -8.38
CA ASP A 54 -11.66 7.05 -9.17
C ASP A 54 -10.74 6.50 -10.27
N GLU A 55 -9.92 5.51 -9.91
CA GLU A 55 -8.91 4.93 -10.80
C GLU A 55 -9.29 3.55 -11.36
N GLY A 56 -10.36 2.93 -10.85
CA GLY A 56 -10.80 1.58 -11.25
C GLY A 56 -9.82 0.48 -10.87
N ARG A 57 -8.82 0.77 -10.04
CA ARG A 57 -7.80 -0.20 -9.63
C ARG A 57 -8.34 -1.12 -8.54
N GLU A 58 -8.02 -2.40 -8.67
CA GLU A 58 -8.43 -3.43 -7.73
C GLU A 58 -7.27 -3.82 -6.79
N TYR A 59 -7.59 -4.02 -5.52
CA TYR A 59 -6.65 -4.31 -4.46
C TYR A 59 -7.13 -5.49 -3.60
N TRP A 60 -6.19 -6.30 -3.13
CA TRP A 60 -6.46 -7.22 -2.03
C TRP A 60 -6.72 -6.45 -0.75
N VAL A 61 -7.68 -6.88 0.07
CA VAL A 61 -8.01 -6.20 1.33
C VAL A 61 -7.56 -7.01 2.53
N ALA A 62 -6.76 -6.38 3.38
CA ALA A 62 -6.44 -6.87 4.71
C ALA A 62 -7.12 -5.98 5.76
N ASP A 63 -8.13 -6.50 6.47
CA ASP A 63 -8.82 -5.78 7.55
C ASP A 63 -7.99 -5.82 8.84
N SER A 64 -7.15 -4.81 9.06
CA SER A 64 -6.46 -4.63 10.33
C SER A 64 -7.33 -3.93 11.38
N ALA A 65 -8.43 -3.29 10.97
CA ALA A 65 -9.39 -2.64 11.85
C ALA A 65 -10.32 -3.65 12.57
N LYS A 66 -10.44 -4.88 12.03
CA LYS A 66 -11.32 -5.96 12.51
C LYS A 66 -12.80 -5.56 12.60
N ASN A 67 -13.18 -4.49 11.91
CA ASN A 67 -14.50 -3.89 11.98
C ASN A 67 -15.12 -3.73 10.59
N LEU A 68 -14.34 -3.85 9.51
CA LEU A 68 -14.88 -3.79 8.16
C LEU A 68 -15.70 -5.04 7.84
N GLU A 69 -15.14 -6.21 8.16
CA GLU A 69 -15.82 -7.50 7.96
C GLU A 69 -17.08 -7.63 8.80
N LEU A 70 -17.04 -7.16 10.06
CA LEU A 70 -18.20 -7.14 10.95
C LEU A 70 -19.31 -6.23 10.41
N GLN A 71 -18.98 -5.02 9.98
CA GLN A 71 -19.96 -4.10 9.40
C GLN A 71 -20.56 -4.65 8.11
N TYR A 72 -19.75 -5.25 7.24
CA TYR A 72 -20.22 -5.90 6.02
C TYR A 72 -21.18 -7.06 6.32
N ALA A 73 -20.82 -7.94 7.27
CA ALA A 73 -21.66 -9.07 7.64
C ALA A 73 -23.02 -8.63 8.23
N ASN A 74 -23.04 -7.52 8.98
CA ASN A 74 -24.26 -6.95 9.56
C ASN A 74 -25.23 -6.37 8.51
N LEU A 75 -24.81 -6.18 7.26
CA LEU A 75 -25.71 -5.72 6.17
C LEU A 75 -26.65 -6.82 5.65
N GLY A 76 -26.44 -8.08 6.06
CA GLY A 76 -27.36 -9.18 5.80
C GLY A 76 -27.45 -9.58 4.33
N PHE A 77 -26.32 -9.66 3.62
CA PHE A 77 -26.31 -10.14 2.24
C PHE A 77 -26.58 -11.63 2.15
N GLU A 78 -27.51 -12.02 1.27
CA GLU A 78 -27.79 -13.44 0.97
C GLU A 78 -26.67 -14.10 0.15
N LYS A 79 -25.92 -13.30 -0.63
CA LYS A 79 -24.85 -13.77 -1.51
C LYS A 79 -23.49 -13.18 -1.08
N PRO A 80 -22.42 -13.99 -0.99
CA PRO A 80 -21.08 -13.47 -0.79
C PRO A 80 -20.65 -12.63 -2.00
N TYR A 81 -19.62 -11.79 -1.81
CA TYR A 81 -19.06 -10.92 -2.86
C TYR A 81 -20.04 -9.89 -3.41
N THR A 82 -21.06 -9.50 -2.63
CA THR A 82 -21.93 -8.38 -3.00
C THR A 82 -21.16 -7.07 -2.78
N PRO A 83 -20.88 -6.28 -3.82
CA PRO A 83 -20.10 -5.06 -3.65
C PRO A 83 -20.88 -4.04 -2.82
N VAL A 84 -20.20 -3.42 -1.86
CA VAL A 84 -20.71 -2.31 -1.06
C VAL A 84 -19.81 -1.11 -1.17
N TYR A 85 -20.38 0.09 -1.10
CA TYR A 85 -19.57 1.29 -1.09
C TYR A 85 -18.95 1.49 0.30
N ILE A 86 -17.64 1.69 0.35
CA ILE A 86 -16.91 1.98 1.59
C ILE A 86 -16.03 3.20 1.46
N GLU A 87 -15.86 3.89 2.60
CA GLU A 87 -14.83 4.91 2.78
C GLU A 87 -13.94 4.45 3.93
N VAL A 88 -12.65 4.28 3.66
CA VAL A 88 -11.71 3.71 4.61
C VAL A 88 -10.39 4.47 4.62
N GLU A 89 -9.76 4.49 5.78
CA GLU A 89 -8.36 4.88 5.91
C GLU A 89 -7.49 3.63 5.82
N ALA A 90 -6.62 3.59 4.82
CA ALA A 90 -5.78 2.45 4.52
C ALA A 90 -4.36 2.88 4.14
N HIS A 91 -3.43 1.93 4.16
CA HIS A 91 -2.14 2.09 3.52
C HIS A 91 -1.94 0.97 2.51
N LEU A 92 -1.30 1.29 1.40
CA LEU A 92 -1.01 0.33 0.34
C LEU A 92 0.34 -0.31 0.62
N VAL A 93 0.34 -1.63 0.68
CA VAL A 93 1.54 -2.46 0.77
C VAL A 93 1.74 -3.09 -0.60
N LYS A 94 2.88 -2.78 -1.24
CA LYS A 94 3.27 -3.49 -2.46
C LYS A 94 3.41 -4.97 -2.12
N SER A 95 2.79 -5.83 -2.91
CA SER A 95 2.88 -7.28 -2.70
C SER A 95 4.31 -7.71 -3.04
N ASP A 96 5.18 -7.83 -2.02
CA ASP A 96 6.55 -8.36 -2.15
C ASP A 96 6.49 -9.87 -2.38
N THR A 97 5.95 -10.32 -3.51
CA THR A 97 5.67 -11.75 -3.63
C THR A 97 5.93 -12.28 -5.03
N SER A 98 7.11 -12.88 -5.14
CA SER A 98 7.34 -14.16 -5.82
C SER A 98 6.47 -15.33 -5.31
N THR A 99 5.39 -15.07 -4.55
CA THR A 99 4.58 -16.08 -3.84
C THR A 99 3.06 -15.80 -3.78
N VAL A 100 2.52 -14.70 -4.33
CA VAL A 100 1.05 -14.46 -4.33
C VAL A 100 0.50 -14.70 -5.72
N THR A 101 -0.14 -15.85 -5.86
CA THR A 101 -0.87 -16.34 -7.03
C THR A 101 -2.26 -15.68 -7.13
N GLY A 102 -2.30 -14.36 -7.18
CA GLY A 102 -3.55 -13.60 -7.25
C GLY A 102 -3.27 -12.23 -7.84
N GLY A 103 -3.67 -12.03 -9.10
CA GLY A 103 -3.19 -11.01 -10.04
C GLY A 103 -3.48 -9.53 -9.71
N TYR A 104 -3.27 -9.11 -8.47
CA TYR A 104 -3.33 -7.72 -8.04
C TYR A 104 -1.96 -7.30 -7.50
N ASP A 105 -1.44 -6.20 -8.02
CA ASP A 105 -0.07 -5.74 -7.78
C ASP A 105 0.16 -5.20 -6.36
N SER A 106 -0.89 -4.99 -5.56
CA SER A 106 -0.80 -4.37 -4.23
C SER A 106 -1.93 -4.80 -3.28
N THR A 107 -1.59 -4.89 -1.99
CA THR A 107 -2.54 -5.16 -0.90
C THR A 107 -2.88 -3.87 -0.17
N MET A 108 -4.16 -3.56 -0.05
CA MET A 108 -4.69 -2.47 0.77
C MET A 108 -4.93 -2.95 2.20
N VAL A 109 -4.22 -2.35 3.16
CA VAL A 109 -4.39 -2.64 4.59
C VAL A 109 -5.30 -1.59 5.21
N VAL A 110 -6.51 -1.99 5.58
CA VAL A 110 -7.52 -1.11 6.17
C VAL A 110 -7.22 -0.93 7.65
N THR A 111 -7.04 0.32 8.06
CA THR A 111 -6.73 0.69 9.45
C THR A 111 -7.94 1.29 10.17
N LYS A 112 -8.86 1.92 9.43
CA LYS A 112 -10.07 2.51 9.99
C LYS A 112 -11.19 2.52 8.95
N VAL A 113 -12.41 2.23 9.41
CA VAL A 113 -13.62 2.34 8.60
C VAL A 113 -14.31 3.66 8.91
N LEU A 114 -14.53 4.47 7.87
CA LEU A 114 -15.21 5.76 7.98
C LEU A 114 -16.69 5.62 7.62
N LYS A 115 -17.00 4.82 6.60
CA LYS A 115 -18.37 4.63 6.11
C LYS A 115 -18.52 3.28 5.40
N VAL A 116 -19.69 2.66 5.56
CA VAL A 116 -20.14 1.50 4.78
C VAL A 116 -21.57 1.75 4.36
N LEU A 117 -21.85 1.63 3.05
CA LEU A 117 -23.18 1.79 2.47
C LEU A 117 -23.53 0.57 1.63
N LYS A 118 -24.74 0.04 1.86
CA LYS A 118 -25.29 -1.06 1.06
C LYS A 118 -25.62 -0.62 -0.36
N ASP A 119 -26.18 0.58 -0.50
CA ASP A 119 -26.50 1.16 -1.80
C ASP A 119 -25.31 1.99 -2.29
N ILE A 120 -24.88 1.72 -3.52
CA ILE A 120 -23.76 2.42 -4.16
C ILE A 120 -24.26 3.82 -4.56
N PRO A 121 -23.67 4.92 -4.03
CA PRO A 121 -24.11 6.26 -4.36
C PRO A 121 -23.85 6.60 -5.83
N GLU A 122 -24.65 7.51 -6.38
CA GLU A 122 -24.36 8.10 -7.70
C GLU A 122 -22.98 8.77 -7.69
N GLY A 123 -22.16 8.46 -8.68
CA GLY A 123 -20.76 8.88 -8.72
C GLY A 123 -19.92 7.94 -9.57
N PRO A 124 -18.57 8.07 -9.54
CA PRO A 124 -17.67 7.27 -10.38
C PRO A 124 -17.77 5.76 -10.11
N CYS A 125 -18.28 5.36 -8.94
CA CYS A 125 -18.57 3.97 -8.59
C CYS A 125 -19.80 3.35 -9.28
N ASN A 126 -20.68 4.17 -9.88
CA ASN A 126 -22.01 3.78 -10.37
C ASN A 126 -22.31 4.37 -11.77
N GLN A 127 -21.28 4.46 -12.62
CA GLN A 127 -21.40 4.95 -13.99
C GLN A 127 -21.58 3.81 -15.01
#